data_AF-F2STX9-F1
#
_entry.id   AF-F2STX9-F1
#
_cell.length_a   1.000
_cell.length_b   1.000
_cell.length_c   1.000
_cell.angle_alpha   90.00
_cell.angle_beta   90.00
_cell.angle_gamma   90.00
#
_symmetry.space_group_name_H-M   'P 1'
#
loop_
_entity.id
_entity.type
_entity.pdbx_description
1 polymer ?
#
loop_
_entity_poly.entity_id
_entity_poly.type
_entity_poly.pdbx_seq_one_letter_code
_entity_poly.pdbx_strand_id
1 'polypeptide(L)'
;MPAPISHRNDLSSVLNQIVLSSSDTDYLDQLIPSIREYSHGNRTTQLLHSLTKFADDREAKIESICNSTHQDFVSSVNQLLQVREGTVNLTQEILDLNQSILASTKRLAEQKKALVESRSHRQNIDETSKALQDCLEVLRLANQVHELLAKKNHYAALRALDELQNVHLKGVTQYKIAEVIQRSVPMTQKAIADAVMDDLNTWLYRIREMSQYLGELSLFHTDKRKERLAERSEKIPYLSRFKLNSAIELVSDEMEEFDLLYNDDLQVDFSPLLECMHIHQSLGQMDKFQVEYATTRRQQKDLLLPTSITLLSEDGSSLHTLLEEIAGFALVERATMKRVPELRSPVDVSGSHSFIYQRVN
;
A
#
# COMPACT_ATOMS: atom_id res chain seq x y z
N MET A 1 40.45 134.84 -34.21
CA MET A 1 41.75 134.16 -34.02
C MET A 1 41.61 133.12 -32.92
N PRO A 2 42.08 131.88 -33.14
CA PRO A 2 41.85 130.75 -32.24
C PRO A 2 42.97 130.63 -31.20
N ALA A 3 42.63 130.13 -30.01
CA ALA A 3 43.57 129.57 -29.04
C ALA A 3 42.89 128.36 -28.34
N PRO A 4 43.67 127.32 -28.01
CA PRO A 4 43.21 125.94 -28.07
C PRO A 4 42.76 125.40 -26.70
N ILE A 5 41.78 124.50 -26.76
CA ILE A 5 41.24 123.77 -25.62
C ILE A 5 42.25 122.71 -25.20
N SER A 6 42.63 122.75 -23.92
CA SER A 6 43.64 121.92 -23.28
C SER A 6 43.17 120.46 -23.10
N HIS A 7 44.06 119.53 -23.43
CA HIS A 7 43.97 118.07 -23.29
C HIS A 7 43.80 117.63 -21.83
N ARG A 8 42.69 116.95 -21.49
CA ARG A 8 42.61 116.18 -20.24
C ARG A 8 41.47 115.15 -20.15
N ASN A 9 41.26 114.34 -21.17
CA ASN A 9 40.45 113.10 -21.17
C ASN A 9 41.12 112.21 -22.25
N ASP A 10 41.44 110.93 -22.13
CA ASP A 10 40.90 109.89 -21.25
C ASP A 10 41.84 108.63 -21.26
N LEU A 11 42.99 108.71 -20.58
CA LEU A 11 44.04 107.65 -20.62
C LEU A 11 43.62 106.34 -19.94
N SER A 12 42.82 106.44 -18.88
CA SER A 12 42.31 105.31 -18.11
C SER A 12 41.09 104.64 -18.76
N SER A 13 40.33 105.34 -19.59
CA SER A 13 39.17 104.75 -20.29
C SER A 13 39.61 103.92 -21.49
N VAL A 14 40.62 104.38 -22.24
CA VAL A 14 41.23 103.65 -23.36
C VAL A 14 41.87 102.34 -22.87
N LEU A 15 42.62 102.37 -21.76
CA LEU A 15 43.20 101.15 -21.16
C LEU A 15 42.16 100.17 -20.62
N ASN A 16 41.05 100.65 -20.06
CA ASN A 16 39.96 99.77 -19.63
C ASN A 16 39.15 99.21 -20.82
N GLN A 17 38.98 99.95 -21.91
CA GLN A 17 38.34 99.46 -23.14
C GLN A 17 39.18 98.37 -23.84
N ILE A 18 40.51 98.53 -23.86
CA ILE A 18 41.44 97.51 -24.39
C ILE A 18 41.30 96.17 -23.64
N VAL A 19 40.93 96.19 -22.36
CA VAL A 19 40.83 94.99 -21.51
C VAL A 19 39.43 94.35 -21.54
N LEU A 20 38.40 95.08 -21.99
CA LEU A 20 37.07 94.52 -22.26
C LEU A 20 36.93 93.95 -23.68
N SER A 21 37.96 94.06 -24.51
CA SER A 21 37.98 93.54 -25.88
C SER A 21 38.21 92.03 -25.86
N SER A 22 37.27 91.25 -26.39
CA SER A 22 37.27 89.78 -26.32
C SER A 22 38.06 89.07 -27.42
N SER A 23 38.76 89.81 -28.30
CA SER A 23 39.54 89.26 -29.42
C SER A 23 40.95 89.86 -29.51
N ASP A 24 41.97 89.02 -29.74
CA ASP A 24 43.39 89.41 -29.80
C ASP A 24 43.71 90.41 -30.93
N THR A 25 42.88 90.47 -31.97
CA THR A 25 43.04 91.39 -33.12
C THR A 25 42.59 92.81 -32.82
N ASP A 26 41.48 93.00 -32.11
CA ASP A 26 40.99 94.33 -31.73
C ASP A 26 41.90 95.00 -30.69
N TYR A 27 42.57 94.18 -29.87
CA TYR A 27 43.58 94.61 -28.91
C TYR A 27 44.78 95.28 -29.59
N LEU A 28 45.31 94.69 -30.67
CA LEU A 28 46.49 95.22 -31.38
C LEU A 28 46.17 96.48 -32.18
N ASP A 29 45.00 96.56 -32.81
CA ASP A 29 44.58 97.71 -33.63
C ASP A 29 44.34 98.98 -32.78
N GLN A 30 43.97 98.84 -31.51
CA GLN A 30 43.81 99.97 -30.58
C GLN A 30 45.12 100.38 -29.89
N LEU A 31 46.10 99.46 -29.81
CA LEU A 31 47.41 99.69 -29.19
C LEU A 31 48.35 100.47 -30.12
N ILE A 32 48.29 100.22 -31.42
CA ILE A 32 49.20 100.82 -32.42
C ILE A 32 49.06 102.36 -32.53
N PRO A 33 47.84 102.94 -32.64
CA PRO A 33 47.67 104.40 -32.64
C PRO A 33 48.10 105.03 -31.31
N SER A 34 47.80 104.34 -30.21
CA SER A 34 48.12 104.75 -28.84
C SER A 34 49.62 104.68 -28.52
N ILE A 35 50.42 103.89 -29.22
CA ILE A 35 51.88 103.95 -29.11
C ILE A 35 52.43 105.10 -29.98
N ARG A 36 51.84 105.29 -31.17
CA ARG A 36 52.30 106.29 -32.16
C ARG A 36 52.05 107.74 -31.70
N GLU A 37 50.93 108.01 -31.04
CA GLU A 37 50.60 109.35 -30.52
C GLU A 37 51.52 109.77 -29.35
N TYR A 38 52.04 108.79 -28.60
CA TYR A 38 52.88 109.03 -27.42
C TYR A 38 54.38 109.04 -27.74
N SER A 39 54.79 108.49 -28.90
CA SER A 39 56.18 108.56 -29.37
C SER A 39 56.57 109.96 -29.89
N HIS A 40 55.61 110.74 -30.41
CA HIS A 40 55.89 112.07 -30.95
C HIS A 40 56.11 113.16 -29.88
N GLY A 41 55.77 112.89 -28.60
CA GLY A 41 55.78 113.89 -27.52
C GLY A 41 56.78 113.64 -26.37
N ASN A 42 57.68 112.66 -26.47
CA ASN A 42 58.59 112.27 -25.38
C ASN A 42 57.84 111.85 -24.07
N ARG A 43 56.62 111.32 -24.21
CA ARG A 43 55.73 110.87 -23.10
C ARG A 43 55.74 109.35 -22.89
N THR A 44 56.70 108.65 -23.47
CA THR A 44 56.88 107.19 -23.34
C THR A 44 57.05 106.74 -21.89
N THR A 45 57.71 107.53 -21.06
CA THR A 45 57.87 107.27 -19.62
C THR A 45 56.54 107.34 -18.86
N GLN A 46 55.60 108.18 -19.28
CA GLN A 46 54.27 108.30 -18.68
C GLN A 46 53.35 107.14 -19.08
N LEU A 47 53.45 106.67 -20.34
CA LEU A 47 52.75 105.47 -20.80
C LEU A 47 53.26 104.24 -20.05
N LEU A 48 54.59 104.08 -19.95
CA LEU A 48 55.20 102.96 -19.24
C LEU A 48 54.80 102.98 -17.76
N HIS A 49 54.83 104.15 -17.11
CA HIS A 49 54.36 104.28 -15.74
C HIS A 49 52.86 103.95 -15.57
N SER A 50 52.01 104.33 -16.53
CA SER A 50 50.58 103.98 -16.49
C SER A 50 50.32 102.50 -16.75
N LEU A 51 51.11 101.86 -17.61
CA LEU A 51 51.01 100.43 -17.90
C LEU A 51 51.53 99.60 -16.73
N THR A 52 52.64 100.01 -16.11
CA THR A 52 53.17 99.42 -14.87
C THR A 52 52.16 99.56 -13.75
N LYS A 53 51.59 100.77 -13.55
CA LYS A 53 50.54 100.96 -12.54
C LYS A 53 49.31 100.10 -12.80
N PHE A 54 48.91 99.93 -14.07
CA PHE A 54 47.80 99.06 -14.43
C PHE A 54 48.12 97.57 -14.20
N ALA A 55 49.34 97.14 -14.51
CA ALA A 55 49.81 95.78 -14.23
C ALA A 55 49.84 95.54 -12.72
N ASP A 56 50.36 96.48 -11.93
CA ASP A 56 50.40 96.41 -10.46
C ASP A 56 48.98 96.39 -9.86
N ASP A 57 48.06 97.24 -10.36
CA ASP A 57 46.65 97.25 -9.93
C ASP A 57 45.94 95.93 -10.28
N ARG A 58 46.30 95.30 -11.41
CA ARG A 58 45.76 93.99 -11.82
C ARG A 58 46.35 92.85 -11.03
N GLU A 59 47.65 92.87 -10.77
CA GLU A 59 48.33 91.90 -9.91
C GLU A 59 47.72 91.96 -8.51
N ALA A 60 47.54 93.16 -7.94
CA ALA A 60 46.89 93.36 -6.64
C ALA A 60 45.42 92.86 -6.63
N LYS A 61 44.69 93.03 -7.74
CA LYS A 61 43.32 92.52 -7.87
C LYS A 61 43.29 91.00 -7.98
N ILE A 62 44.22 90.40 -8.72
CA ILE A 62 44.38 88.94 -8.83
C ILE A 62 44.79 88.38 -7.47
N GLU A 63 45.74 88.98 -6.77
CA GLU A 63 46.14 88.61 -5.41
C GLU A 63 44.97 88.71 -4.43
N SER A 64 44.15 89.75 -4.52
CA SER A 64 42.96 89.90 -3.66
C SER A 64 41.93 88.79 -3.91
N ILE A 65 41.62 88.49 -5.19
CA ILE A 65 40.68 87.43 -5.57
C ILE A 65 41.26 86.04 -5.23
N CYS A 66 42.56 85.85 -5.43
CA CYS A 66 43.24 84.60 -5.09
C CYS A 66 43.21 84.42 -3.57
N ASN A 67 43.55 85.44 -2.78
CA ASN A 67 43.48 85.37 -1.32
C ASN A 67 42.06 85.17 -0.79
N SER A 68 41.03 85.76 -1.43
CA SER A 68 39.64 85.55 -1.02
C SER A 68 39.12 84.16 -1.36
N THR A 69 39.51 83.62 -2.53
CA THR A 69 38.93 82.38 -3.08
C THR A 69 39.79 81.14 -2.78
N HIS A 70 41.06 81.32 -2.39
CA HIS A 70 41.97 80.21 -2.11
C HIS A 70 41.50 79.36 -0.92
N GLN A 71 40.99 79.99 0.15
CA GLN A 71 40.42 79.26 1.28
C GLN A 71 39.20 78.42 0.85
N ASP A 72 38.30 79.00 0.07
CA ASP A 72 37.12 78.29 -0.43
C ASP A 72 37.50 77.14 -1.38
N PHE A 73 38.50 77.36 -2.25
CA PHE A 73 39.03 76.31 -3.13
C PHE A 73 39.69 75.18 -2.34
N VAL A 74 40.55 75.49 -1.37
CA VAL A 74 41.18 74.49 -0.50
C VAL A 74 40.12 73.73 0.31
N SER A 75 39.09 74.40 0.80
CA SER A 75 37.98 73.75 1.49
C SER A 75 37.20 72.79 0.58
N SER A 76 36.93 73.20 -0.66
CA SER A 76 36.22 72.39 -1.66
C SER A 76 37.05 71.17 -2.07
N VAL A 77 38.37 71.32 -2.24
CA VAL A 77 39.29 70.21 -2.52
C VAL A 77 39.35 69.23 -1.34
N ASN A 78 39.41 69.73 -0.11
CA ASN A 78 39.36 68.87 1.08
C ASN A 78 38.04 68.11 1.18
N GLN A 79 36.90 68.76 0.90
CA GLN A 79 35.60 68.07 0.85
C GLN A 79 35.57 66.98 -0.24
N LEU A 80 36.16 67.24 -1.41
CA LEU A 80 36.23 66.26 -2.50
C LEU A 80 37.12 65.06 -2.14
N LEU A 81 38.22 65.30 -1.43
CA LEU A 81 39.08 64.25 -0.88
C LEU A 81 38.34 63.41 0.18
N GLN A 82 37.57 64.06 1.05
CA GLN A 82 36.79 63.39 2.09
C GLN A 82 35.64 62.57 1.50
N VAL A 83 34.96 63.08 0.48
CA VAL A 83 33.95 62.33 -0.29
C VAL A 83 34.58 61.16 -1.02
N ARG A 84 35.76 61.32 -1.61
CA ARG A 84 36.50 60.23 -2.25
C ARG A 84 36.87 59.15 -1.24
N GLU A 85 37.39 59.51 -0.08
CA GLU A 85 37.69 58.58 1.01
C GLU A 85 36.42 57.84 1.48
N GLY A 86 35.33 58.56 1.72
CA GLY A 86 34.04 57.97 2.08
C GLY A 86 33.49 57.03 1.01
N THR A 87 33.68 57.36 -0.28
CA THR A 87 33.27 56.50 -1.40
C THR A 87 34.10 55.21 -1.42
N VAL A 88 35.42 55.31 -1.19
CA VAL A 88 36.30 54.13 -1.11
C VAL A 88 35.90 53.25 0.07
N ASN A 89 35.67 53.82 1.25
CA ASN A 89 35.24 53.08 2.43
C ASN A 89 33.88 52.40 2.19
N LEU A 90 32.92 53.10 1.61
CA LEU A 90 31.62 52.54 1.26
C LEU A 90 31.75 51.40 0.25
N THR A 91 32.60 51.54 -0.77
CA THR A 91 32.84 50.44 -1.72
C THR A 91 33.44 49.23 -1.03
N GLN A 92 34.30 49.43 -0.03
CA GLN A 92 34.89 48.34 0.73
C GLN A 92 33.85 47.65 1.63
N GLU A 93 33.01 48.40 2.33
CA GLU A 93 31.89 47.85 3.11
C GLU A 93 30.90 47.07 2.22
N ILE A 94 30.61 47.57 1.01
CA ILE A 94 29.75 46.87 0.04
C ILE A 94 30.39 45.54 -0.38
N LEU A 95 31.71 45.52 -0.62
CA LEU A 95 32.43 44.30 -0.97
C LEU A 95 32.43 43.29 0.18
N ASP A 96 32.69 43.75 1.40
CA ASP A 96 32.68 42.91 2.60
C ASP A 96 31.28 42.34 2.87
N LEU A 97 30.24 43.16 2.74
CA LEU A 97 28.85 42.74 2.86
C LEU A 97 28.50 41.72 1.77
N ASN A 98 28.88 41.96 0.52
CA ASN A 98 28.63 41.03 -0.57
C ASN A 98 29.32 39.68 -0.34
N GLN A 99 30.56 39.69 0.14
CA GLN A 99 31.29 38.47 0.48
C GLN A 99 30.63 37.72 1.65
N SER A 100 30.15 38.45 2.67
CA SER A 100 29.38 37.87 3.78
C SER A 100 28.05 37.25 3.31
N ILE A 101 27.31 37.94 2.44
CA ILE A 101 26.07 37.45 1.83
C ILE A 101 26.32 36.19 1.00
N LEU A 102 27.38 36.17 0.18
CA LEU A 102 27.75 34.98 -0.59
C LEU A 102 28.10 33.81 0.33
N ALA A 103 28.84 34.05 1.40
CA ALA A 103 29.18 33.02 2.39
C ALA A 103 27.97 32.50 3.15
N SER A 104 27.02 33.37 3.54
CA SER A 104 25.77 32.95 4.18
C SER A 104 24.87 32.20 3.21
N THR A 105 24.79 32.65 1.95
CA THR A 105 23.99 31.99 0.90
C THR A 105 24.53 30.60 0.59
N LYS A 106 25.86 30.44 0.52
CA LYS A 106 26.50 29.13 0.33
C LYS A 106 26.19 28.18 1.49
N ARG A 107 26.33 28.64 2.74
CA ARG A 107 25.95 27.85 3.92
C ARG A 107 24.47 27.47 3.91
N LEU A 108 23.59 28.40 3.54
CA LEU A 108 22.15 28.14 3.43
C LEU A 108 21.84 27.11 2.33
N ALA A 109 22.52 27.19 1.18
CA ALA A 109 22.36 26.22 0.10
C ALA A 109 22.79 24.81 0.53
N GLU A 110 23.90 24.69 1.26
CA GLU A 110 24.37 23.42 1.83
C GLU A 110 23.37 22.86 2.84
N GLN A 111 22.86 23.69 3.77
CA GLN A 111 21.83 23.27 4.73
C GLN A 111 20.52 22.86 4.04
N LYS A 112 20.09 23.58 3.00
CA LYS A 112 18.91 23.23 2.22
C LYS A 112 19.10 21.89 1.51
N LYS A 113 20.28 21.63 0.95
CA LYS A 113 20.59 20.34 0.32
C LYS A 113 20.51 19.20 1.34
N ALA A 114 21.13 19.36 2.50
CA ALA A 114 21.06 18.37 3.59
C ALA A 114 19.61 18.14 4.07
N LEU A 115 18.79 19.20 4.11
CA LEU A 115 17.37 19.07 4.47
C LEU A 115 16.56 18.29 3.42
N VAL A 116 16.82 18.50 2.13
CA VAL A 116 16.16 17.74 1.06
C VAL A 116 16.55 16.27 1.11
N GLU A 117 17.84 15.97 1.31
CA GLU A 117 18.34 14.61 1.48
C GLU A 117 17.69 13.94 2.72
N SER A 118 17.64 14.64 3.86
CA SER A 118 16.96 14.14 5.06
C SER A 118 15.46 13.88 4.85
N ARG A 119 14.77 14.71 4.07
CA ARG A 119 13.35 14.49 3.71
C ARG A 119 13.19 13.27 2.82
N SER A 120 14.07 13.08 1.83
CA SER A 120 14.06 11.88 0.98
C SER A 120 14.32 10.61 1.80
N HIS A 121 15.31 10.63 2.70
CA HIS A 121 15.54 9.49 3.61
C HIS A 121 14.33 9.19 4.48
N ARG A 122 13.66 10.20 5.02
CA ARG A 122 12.45 10.02 5.82
C ARG A 122 11.30 9.43 5.01
N GLN A 123 11.09 9.91 3.79
CA GLN A 123 10.09 9.34 2.89
C GLN A 123 10.39 7.87 2.60
N ASN A 124 11.65 7.52 2.31
CA ASN A 124 12.05 6.13 2.09
C ASN A 124 11.83 5.27 3.35
N ILE A 125 12.09 5.82 4.54
CA ILE A 125 11.82 5.15 5.82
C ILE A 125 10.31 4.94 5.99
N ASP A 126 9.48 5.94 5.73
CA ASP A 126 8.02 5.85 5.85
C ASP A 126 7.43 4.84 4.86
N GLU A 127 7.92 4.82 3.61
CA GLU A 127 7.54 3.84 2.59
C GLU A 127 7.96 2.42 2.99
N THR A 128 9.19 2.25 3.50
CA THR A 128 9.69 0.97 4.00
C THR A 128 8.88 0.50 5.22
N SER A 129 8.54 1.41 6.13
CA SER A 129 7.75 1.10 7.31
C SER A 129 6.33 0.62 6.94
N LYS A 130 5.70 1.24 5.95
CA LYS A 130 4.39 0.79 5.43
C LYS A 130 4.51 -0.58 4.78
N ALA A 131 5.50 -0.79 3.92
CA ALA A 131 5.77 -2.07 3.29
C ALA A 131 5.99 -3.20 4.32
N LEU A 132 6.75 -2.93 5.39
CA LEU A 132 6.96 -3.88 6.47
C LEU A 132 5.68 -4.18 7.25
N GLN A 133 4.85 -3.16 7.50
CA GLN A 133 3.56 -3.35 8.17
C GLN A 133 2.63 -4.23 7.34
N ASP A 134 2.52 -3.98 6.03
CA ASP A 134 1.71 -4.80 5.12
C ASP A 134 2.23 -6.25 5.07
N CYS A 135 3.56 -6.45 5.02
CA CYS A 135 4.15 -7.79 5.07
C CYS A 135 3.86 -8.51 6.40
N LEU A 136 3.84 -7.78 7.52
CA LEU A 136 3.54 -8.33 8.83
C LEU A 136 2.08 -8.76 8.93
N GLU A 137 1.14 -7.99 8.37
CA GLU A 137 -0.28 -8.38 8.31
C GLU A 137 -0.47 -9.67 7.51
N VAL A 138 0.16 -9.78 6.34
CA VAL A 138 0.15 -11.01 5.53
C VAL A 138 0.68 -12.21 6.32
N LEU A 139 1.81 -12.04 7.04
CA LEU A 139 2.38 -13.08 7.89
C LEU A 139 1.47 -13.46 9.06
N ARG A 140 0.78 -12.48 9.67
CA ARG A 140 -0.16 -12.72 10.75
C ARG A 140 -1.35 -13.55 10.28
N LEU A 141 -1.89 -13.24 9.10
CA LEU A 141 -2.97 -14.02 8.49
C LEU A 141 -2.51 -15.43 8.13
N ALA A 142 -1.29 -15.60 7.59
CA ALA A 142 -0.72 -16.92 7.35
C ALA A 142 -0.59 -17.74 8.64
N ASN A 143 -0.11 -17.14 9.73
CA ASN A 143 -0.09 -17.79 11.05
C ASN A 143 -1.50 -18.14 11.55
N GLN A 144 -2.48 -17.25 11.34
CA GLN A 144 -3.87 -17.52 11.70
C GLN A 144 -4.44 -18.73 10.94
N VAL A 145 -4.10 -18.91 9.66
CA VAL A 145 -4.50 -20.12 8.89
C VAL A 145 -3.93 -21.37 9.56
N HIS A 146 -2.66 -21.35 9.95
CA HIS A 146 -2.04 -22.49 10.66
C HIS A 146 -2.68 -22.75 12.04
N GLU A 147 -3.05 -21.71 12.79
CA GLU A 147 -3.78 -21.86 14.05
C GLU A 147 -5.21 -22.43 13.86
N LEU A 148 -5.91 -22.00 12.80
CA LEU A 148 -7.24 -22.52 12.48
C LEU A 148 -7.19 -23.99 12.07
N LEU A 149 -6.14 -24.39 11.34
CA LEU A 149 -5.87 -25.79 11.02
C LEU A 149 -5.64 -26.62 12.30
N ALA A 150 -4.86 -26.09 13.25
CA ALA A 150 -4.63 -26.75 14.54
C ALA A 150 -5.91 -26.90 15.39
N LYS A 151 -6.85 -25.96 15.25
CA LYS A 151 -8.17 -25.99 15.91
C LYS A 151 -9.20 -26.88 15.20
N LYS A 152 -8.83 -27.57 14.11
CA LYS A 152 -9.72 -28.38 13.25
C LYS A 152 -10.89 -27.59 12.65
N ASN A 153 -10.74 -26.29 12.45
CA ASN A 153 -11.74 -25.50 11.72
C ASN A 153 -11.31 -25.33 10.27
N HIS A 154 -11.52 -26.38 9.48
CA HIS A 154 -10.97 -26.51 8.13
C HIS A 154 -11.60 -25.52 7.15
N TYR A 155 -12.92 -25.31 7.27
CA TYR A 155 -13.61 -24.32 6.45
C TYR A 155 -13.11 -22.88 6.71
N ALA A 156 -12.96 -22.48 7.98
CA ALA A 156 -12.44 -21.16 8.31
C ALA A 156 -10.98 -21.00 7.85
N ALA A 157 -10.17 -22.06 7.97
CA ALA A 157 -8.78 -22.06 7.48
C ALA A 157 -8.72 -21.87 5.95
N LEU A 158 -9.56 -22.57 5.19
CA LEU A 158 -9.61 -22.43 3.73
C LEU A 158 -10.08 -21.03 3.31
N ARG A 159 -11.08 -20.48 3.99
CA ARG A 159 -11.59 -19.13 3.73
C ARG A 159 -10.54 -18.05 4.03
N ALA A 160 -9.83 -18.17 5.16
CA ALA A 160 -8.75 -17.26 5.51
C ALA A 160 -7.58 -17.37 4.52
N LEU A 161 -7.32 -18.56 3.98
CA LEU A 161 -6.32 -18.76 2.93
C LEU A 161 -6.73 -18.11 1.59
N ASP A 162 -8.02 -18.20 1.23
CA ASP A 162 -8.56 -17.55 0.03
C ASP A 162 -8.57 -16.01 0.17
N GLU A 163 -8.89 -15.49 1.36
CA GLU A 163 -8.80 -14.06 1.68
C GLU A 163 -7.34 -13.56 1.58
N LEU A 164 -6.39 -14.32 2.13
CA LEU A 164 -4.96 -14.05 2.03
C LEU A 164 -4.52 -13.96 0.56
N GLN A 165 -4.96 -14.89 -0.28
CA GLN A 165 -4.61 -14.94 -1.70
C GLN A 165 -5.25 -13.79 -2.51
N ASN A 166 -6.54 -13.51 -2.27
CA ASN A 166 -7.32 -12.60 -3.12
C ASN A 166 -7.22 -11.13 -2.72
N VAL A 167 -7.03 -10.83 -1.42
CA VAL A 167 -7.02 -9.46 -0.89
C VAL A 167 -5.59 -9.02 -0.61
N HIS A 168 -4.87 -9.76 0.25
CA HIS A 168 -3.60 -9.29 0.80
C HIS A 168 -2.40 -9.58 -0.11
N LEU A 169 -2.40 -10.69 -0.87
CA LEU A 169 -1.31 -10.99 -1.80
C LEU A 169 -1.26 -10.03 -2.99
N LYS A 170 -2.40 -9.53 -3.48
CA LYS A 170 -2.45 -8.62 -4.65
C LYS A 170 -1.74 -7.30 -4.38
N GLY A 171 -1.77 -6.80 -3.14
CA GLY A 171 -1.09 -5.56 -2.73
C GLY A 171 0.43 -5.70 -2.56
N VAL A 172 0.92 -6.92 -2.28
CA VAL A 172 2.30 -7.16 -1.80
C VAL A 172 3.15 -7.95 -2.82
N THR A 173 2.65 -8.12 -4.05
CA THR A 173 3.31 -8.91 -5.13
C THR A 173 4.74 -8.48 -5.48
N GLN A 174 5.14 -7.27 -5.11
CA GLN A 174 6.49 -6.74 -5.34
C GLN A 174 7.55 -7.34 -4.41
N TYR A 175 7.14 -7.95 -3.29
CA TYR A 175 8.05 -8.44 -2.25
C TYR A 175 8.22 -9.95 -2.31
N LYS A 176 9.44 -10.42 -2.01
CA LYS A 176 9.79 -11.84 -2.02
C LYS A 176 8.97 -12.69 -1.04
N ILE A 177 8.43 -12.07 0.02
CA ILE A 177 7.53 -12.74 0.98
C ILE A 177 6.24 -13.20 0.27
N ALA A 178 5.68 -12.38 -0.63
CA ALA A 178 4.48 -12.75 -1.37
C ALA A 178 4.75 -13.96 -2.28
N GLU A 179 5.92 -14.03 -2.91
CA GLU A 179 6.34 -15.19 -3.72
C GLU A 179 6.45 -16.47 -2.87
N VAL A 180 7.08 -16.38 -1.69
CA VAL A 180 7.20 -17.53 -0.77
C VAL A 180 5.83 -18.00 -0.29
N ILE A 181 4.95 -17.08 0.07
CA ILE A 181 3.60 -17.42 0.55
C ILE A 181 2.77 -18.00 -0.59
N GLN A 182 2.81 -17.41 -1.79
CA GLN A 182 2.10 -17.94 -2.96
C GLN A 182 2.52 -19.38 -3.29
N ARG A 183 3.83 -19.69 -3.15
CA ARG A 183 4.33 -21.07 -3.31
C ARG A 183 3.84 -22.00 -2.20
N SER A 184 3.60 -21.48 -1.00
CA SER A 184 3.10 -22.26 0.14
C SER A 184 1.58 -22.52 0.11
N VAL A 185 0.78 -21.65 -0.53
CA VAL A 185 -0.69 -21.81 -0.66
C VAL A 185 -1.11 -23.21 -1.11
N PRO A 186 -0.61 -23.77 -2.24
CA PRO A 186 -1.04 -25.11 -2.68
C PRO A 186 -0.64 -26.21 -1.69
N MET A 187 0.47 -26.05 -0.95
CA MET A 187 0.85 -27.01 0.09
C MET A 187 -0.11 -26.94 1.27
N THR A 188 -0.52 -25.75 1.69
CA THR A 188 -1.51 -25.58 2.77
C THR A 188 -2.90 -26.06 2.35
N GLN A 189 -3.32 -25.82 1.09
CA GLN A 189 -4.57 -26.38 0.55
C GLN A 189 -4.56 -27.90 0.57
N LYS A 190 -3.45 -28.53 0.16
CA LYS A 190 -3.30 -29.98 0.24
C LYS A 190 -3.33 -30.48 1.69
N ALA A 191 -2.64 -29.79 2.61
CA ALA A 191 -2.67 -30.15 4.03
C ALA A 191 -4.09 -30.06 4.63
N ILE A 192 -4.89 -29.07 4.23
CA ILE A 192 -6.31 -28.98 4.61
C ILE A 192 -7.09 -30.17 4.04
N ALA A 193 -6.93 -30.48 2.75
CA ALA A 193 -7.61 -31.61 2.11
C ALA A 193 -7.27 -32.95 2.80
N ASP A 194 -5.98 -33.19 3.08
CA ASP A 194 -5.51 -34.39 3.76
C ASP A 194 -6.09 -34.48 5.20
N ALA A 195 -6.12 -33.37 5.96
CA ALA A 195 -6.67 -33.34 7.31
C ALA A 195 -8.19 -33.59 7.35
N VAL A 196 -8.92 -33.02 6.39
CA VAL A 196 -10.36 -33.21 6.25
C VAL A 196 -10.69 -34.65 5.86
N MET A 197 -9.86 -35.28 5.01
CA MET A 197 -10.00 -36.69 4.67
C MET A 197 -9.72 -37.61 5.85
N ASP A 198 -8.78 -37.26 6.74
CA ASP A 198 -8.52 -38.00 7.98
C ASP A 198 -9.70 -37.92 8.97
N ASP A 199 -10.29 -36.73 9.13
CA ASP A 199 -11.51 -36.55 9.94
C ASP A 199 -12.69 -37.34 9.33
N LEU A 200 -12.82 -37.39 8.00
CA LEU A 200 -13.81 -38.23 7.32
C LEU A 200 -13.55 -39.72 7.56
N ASN A 201 -12.32 -40.19 7.46
CA ASN A 201 -11.97 -41.60 7.69
C ASN A 201 -12.25 -42.00 9.15
N THR A 202 -11.94 -41.12 10.10
CA THR A 202 -12.29 -41.30 11.52
C THR A 202 -13.80 -41.39 11.71
N TRP A 203 -14.56 -40.55 11.01
CA TRP A 203 -16.02 -40.61 11.01
C TRP A 203 -16.57 -41.90 10.38
N LEU A 204 -16.02 -42.34 9.24
CA LEU A 204 -16.38 -43.60 8.59
C LEU A 204 -16.10 -44.81 9.48
N TYR A 205 -15.04 -44.76 10.29
CA TYR A 205 -14.74 -45.78 11.29
C TYR A 205 -15.79 -45.78 12.41
N ARG A 206 -16.10 -44.61 12.99
CA ARG A 206 -17.14 -44.49 14.02
C ARG A 206 -18.51 -44.96 13.52
N ILE A 207 -18.87 -44.60 12.29
CA ILE A 207 -20.11 -45.03 11.66
C ILE A 207 -20.14 -46.54 11.45
N ARG A 208 -19.01 -47.18 11.16
CA ARG A 208 -18.95 -48.64 11.08
C ARG A 208 -19.28 -49.28 12.42
N GLU A 209 -18.68 -48.81 13.53
CA GLU A 209 -19.00 -49.33 14.86
C GLU A 209 -20.47 -49.09 15.23
N MET A 210 -21.00 -47.90 14.94
CA MET A 210 -22.41 -47.59 15.17
C MET A 210 -23.35 -48.37 14.25
N SER A 211 -22.90 -48.77 13.06
CA SER A 211 -23.76 -49.46 12.09
C SER A 211 -24.25 -50.80 12.62
N GLN A 212 -23.42 -51.54 13.36
CA GLN A 212 -23.85 -52.78 14.00
C GLN A 212 -25.01 -52.54 14.97
N TYR A 213 -24.90 -51.53 15.84
CA TYR A 213 -25.95 -51.15 16.77
C TYR A 213 -27.21 -50.62 16.06
N LEU A 214 -27.06 -49.85 14.98
CA LEU A 214 -28.18 -49.45 14.13
C LEU A 214 -28.89 -50.66 13.51
N GLY A 215 -28.14 -51.69 13.15
CA GLY A 215 -28.63 -52.98 12.68
C GLY A 215 -29.50 -53.67 13.73
N GLU A 216 -28.97 -53.86 14.93
CA GLU A 216 -29.68 -54.43 16.08
C GLU A 216 -30.98 -53.68 16.37
N LEU A 217 -30.90 -52.34 16.48
CA LEU A 217 -32.07 -51.50 16.71
C LEU A 217 -33.11 -51.65 15.58
N SER A 218 -32.66 -51.68 14.33
CA SER A 218 -33.55 -51.84 13.17
C SER A 218 -34.27 -53.20 13.19
N LEU A 219 -33.58 -54.28 13.56
CA LEU A 219 -34.15 -55.61 13.66
C LEU A 219 -35.11 -55.70 14.85
N PHE A 220 -34.73 -55.14 16.00
CA PHE A 220 -35.59 -55.08 17.19
C PHE A 220 -36.90 -54.35 16.93
N HIS A 221 -36.86 -53.18 16.29
CA HIS A 221 -38.08 -52.46 15.91
C HIS A 221 -38.88 -53.22 14.85
N THR A 222 -38.20 -53.91 13.92
CA THR A 222 -38.87 -54.77 12.94
C THR A 222 -39.56 -55.96 13.60
N ASP A 223 -38.99 -56.53 14.66
CA ASP A 223 -39.58 -57.63 15.39
C ASP A 223 -40.80 -57.17 16.20
N LYS A 224 -40.68 -56.03 16.91
CA LYS A 224 -41.84 -55.36 17.54
C LYS A 224 -42.95 -55.03 16.54
N ARG A 225 -42.63 -54.68 15.29
CA ARG A 225 -43.64 -54.50 14.22
C ARG A 225 -44.34 -55.82 13.89
N LYS A 226 -43.60 -56.93 13.80
CA LYS A 226 -44.17 -58.27 13.57
C LYS A 226 -45.07 -58.71 14.72
N GLU A 227 -44.67 -58.51 15.97
CA GLU A 227 -45.48 -58.82 17.16
C GLU A 227 -46.80 -58.05 17.15
N ARG A 228 -46.76 -56.73 16.93
CA ARG A 228 -47.97 -55.90 16.82
C ARG A 228 -48.90 -56.36 15.70
N LEU A 229 -48.34 -56.74 14.54
CA LEU A 229 -49.11 -57.28 13.43
C LEU A 229 -49.72 -58.64 13.79
N ALA A 230 -48.97 -59.52 14.46
CA ALA A 230 -49.46 -60.81 14.92
C ALA A 230 -50.66 -60.65 15.87
N GLU A 231 -50.56 -59.78 16.88
CA GLU A 231 -51.68 -59.46 17.77
C GLU A 231 -52.91 -58.92 17.03
N ARG A 232 -52.71 -58.10 15.99
CA ARG A 232 -53.82 -57.58 15.16
C ARG A 232 -54.45 -58.67 14.30
N SER A 233 -53.64 -59.57 13.74
CA SER A 233 -54.10 -60.70 12.94
C SER A 233 -54.95 -61.66 13.77
N GLU A 234 -54.64 -61.82 15.06
CA GLU A 234 -55.44 -62.60 16.01
C GLU A 234 -56.77 -61.91 16.35
N LYS A 235 -56.76 -60.57 16.49
CA LYS A 235 -57.96 -59.78 16.80
C LYS A 235 -58.93 -59.67 15.62
N ILE A 236 -58.46 -59.79 14.37
CA ILE A 236 -59.27 -59.62 13.15
C ILE A 236 -59.20 -60.88 12.28
N PRO A 237 -60.16 -61.82 12.41
CA PRO A 237 -60.14 -63.11 11.69
C PRO A 237 -60.15 -62.99 10.17
N TYR A 238 -60.67 -61.87 9.64
CA TYR A 238 -60.67 -61.58 8.20
C TYR A 238 -59.24 -61.34 7.67
N LEU A 239 -58.39 -60.65 8.43
CA LEU A 239 -56.99 -60.39 8.06
C LEU A 239 -56.15 -61.66 8.11
N SER A 240 -56.37 -62.54 9.08
CA SER A 240 -55.68 -63.85 9.16
C SER A 240 -55.84 -64.70 7.87
N ARG A 241 -56.95 -64.52 7.15
CA ARG A 241 -57.26 -65.26 5.93
C ARG A 241 -56.51 -64.75 4.69
N PHE A 242 -56.06 -63.50 4.71
CA PHE A 242 -55.17 -62.95 3.71
C PHE A 242 -53.76 -63.01 4.26
N LYS A 243 -52.86 -63.79 3.65
CA LYS A 243 -51.43 -63.75 3.98
C LYS A 243 -50.79 -62.44 3.50
N LEU A 244 -51.37 -61.29 3.85
CA LEU A 244 -50.81 -59.97 3.61
C LEU A 244 -49.71 -59.73 4.67
N ASN A 245 -48.63 -60.48 4.56
CA ASN A 245 -47.34 -60.16 5.18
C ASN A 245 -46.55 -59.24 4.24
N SER A 246 -47.21 -58.25 3.64
CA SER A 246 -46.52 -57.36 2.71
C SER A 246 -45.64 -56.40 3.50
N ALA A 247 -44.37 -56.29 3.12
CA ALA A 247 -43.45 -55.31 3.70
C ALA A 247 -43.99 -53.88 3.66
N ILE A 248 -44.94 -53.59 2.76
CA ILE A 248 -45.62 -52.29 2.67
C ILE A 248 -46.57 -52.03 3.84
N GLU A 249 -47.28 -53.07 4.33
CA GLU A 249 -48.25 -52.94 5.43
C GLU A 249 -47.54 -52.75 6.76
N LEU A 250 -46.40 -53.44 6.95
CA LEU A 250 -45.49 -53.24 8.09
C LEU A 250 -44.92 -51.82 8.19
N VAL A 251 -44.78 -51.12 7.06
CA VAL A 251 -44.21 -49.76 6.99
C VAL A 251 -45.29 -48.67 7.00
N SER A 252 -46.50 -48.96 6.51
CA SER A 252 -47.54 -47.94 6.32
C SER A 252 -48.40 -47.68 7.57
N ASP A 253 -48.25 -48.48 8.61
CA ASP A 253 -49.07 -48.45 9.85
C ASP A 253 -48.37 -47.70 11.02
N GLU A 254 -47.38 -46.86 10.71
CA GLU A 254 -46.62 -46.12 11.71
C GLU A 254 -47.38 -44.86 12.17
N MET A 255 -47.85 -44.86 13.42
CA MET A 255 -48.27 -43.64 14.13
C MET A 255 -47.09 -42.91 14.80
N GLU A 256 -45.95 -43.58 14.93
CA GLU A 256 -44.69 -43.03 15.47
C GLU A 256 -43.62 -43.09 14.38
N GLU A 257 -43.21 -41.93 13.87
CA GLU A 257 -42.02 -41.81 13.02
C GLU A 257 -40.78 -41.98 13.89
N PHE A 258 -40.32 -43.22 14.07
CA PHE A 258 -39.06 -43.49 14.76
C PHE A 258 -37.89 -43.30 13.80
N ASP A 259 -37.16 -42.18 13.92
CA ASP A 259 -35.97 -41.95 13.12
C ASP A 259 -34.80 -42.78 13.67
N LEU A 260 -34.54 -43.93 13.04
CA LEU A 260 -33.45 -44.84 13.40
C LEU A 260 -32.07 -44.14 13.49
N LEU A 261 -31.87 -42.98 12.85
CA LEU A 261 -30.61 -42.24 12.85
C LEU A 261 -30.52 -41.15 13.93
N TYR A 262 -31.66 -40.75 14.51
CA TYR A 262 -31.77 -39.69 15.51
C TYR A 262 -32.72 -40.12 16.63
N ASN A 263 -32.14 -40.76 17.65
CA ASN A 263 -32.81 -41.20 18.86
C ASN A 263 -32.12 -40.63 20.10
N ASP A 264 -32.78 -40.71 21.25
CA ASP A 264 -32.21 -40.24 22.53
C ASP A 264 -30.86 -40.91 22.86
N ASP A 265 -30.66 -42.15 22.39
CA ASP A 265 -29.43 -42.93 22.60
C ASP A 265 -28.40 -42.79 21.46
N LEU A 266 -28.79 -42.30 20.28
CA LEU A 266 -27.92 -42.28 19.10
C LEU A 266 -28.19 -41.09 18.17
N GLN A 267 -27.15 -40.31 17.92
CA GLN A 267 -27.17 -39.21 16.94
C GLN A 267 -26.05 -39.38 15.93
N VAL A 268 -26.41 -39.67 14.68
CA VAL A 268 -25.43 -39.69 13.57
C VAL A 268 -25.24 -38.28 13.05
N ASP A 269 -24.09 -37.67 13.38
CA ASP A 269 -23.69 -36.40 12.80
C ASP A 269 -23.12 -36.63 11.39
N PHE A 270 -23.64 -35.93 10.37
CA PHE A 270 -23.11 -36.00 9.00
C PHE A 270 -22.23 -34.79 8.65
N SER A 271 -21.97 -33.90 9.61
CA SER A 271 -21.15 -32.70 9.43
C SER A 271 -19.78 -33.01 8.81
N PRO A 272 -19.02 -34.04 9.24
CA PRO A 272 -17.71 -34.34 8.63
C PRO A 272 -17.79 -34.70 7.14
N LEU A 273 -18.84 -35.42 6.73
CA LEU A 273 -19.06 -35.78 5.32
C LEU A 273 -19.38 -34.54 4.47
N LEU A 274 -20.28 -33.68 4.98
CA LEU A 274 -20.68 -32.47 4.28
C LEU A 274 -19.53 -31.45 4.21
N GLU A 275 -18.78 -31.27 5.29
CA GLU A 275 -17.59 -30.41 5.32
C GLU A 275 -16.55 -30.90 4.31
N CYS A 276 -16.26 -32.21 4.30
CA CYS A 276 -15.33 -32.78 3.34
C CYS A 276 -15.77 -32.58 1.88
N MET A 277 -17.05 -32.81 1.59
CA MET A 277 -17.62 -32.57 0.28
C MET A 277 -17.50 -31.10 -0.14
N HIS A 278 -17.89 -30.17 0.73
CA HIS A 278 -17.85 -28.74 0.41
C HIS A 278 -16.41 -28.24 0.19
N ILE A 279 -15.45 -28.67 1.00
CA ILE A 279 -14.04 -28.29 0.85
C ILE A 279 -13.48 -28.81 -0.48
N HIS A 280 -13.75 -30.08 -0.83
CA HIS A 280 -13.31 -30.64 -2.11
C HIS A 280 -14.01 -30.02 -3.31
N GLN A 281 -15.26 -29.56 -3.15
CA GLN A 281 -15.95 -28.76 -4.16
C GLN A 281 -15.26 -27.41 -4.38
N SER A 282 -14.94 -26.69 -3.30
CA SER A 282 -14.23 -25.41 -3.36
C SER A 282 -12.82 -25.53 -3.96
N LEU A 283 -12.15 -26.66 -3.74
CA LEU A 283 -10.84 -26.96 -4.33
C LEU A 283 -10.92 -27.48 -5.78
N GLY A 284 -12.12 -27.77 -6.30
CA GLY A 284 -12.31 -28.34 -7.64
C GLY A 284 -11.81 -29.80 -7.78
N GLN A 285 -11.73 -30.55 -6.67
CA GLN A 285 -11.20 -31.92 -6.62
C GLN A 285 -12.28 -32.96 -6.30
N MET A 286 -13.54 -32.66 -6.63
CA MET A 286 -14.69 -33.53 -6.33
C MET A 286 -14.54 -34.93 -6.94
N ASP A 287 -14.04 -35.05 -8.18
CA ASP A 287 -13.90 -36.33 -8.86
C ASP A 287 -12.95 -37.28 -8.11
N LYS A 288 -11.85 -36.75 -7.57
CA LYS A 288 -10.89 -37.54 -6.78
C LYS A 288 -11.53 -38.01 -5.48
N PHE A 289 -12.22 -37.10 -4.80
CA PHE A 289 -12.94 -37.39 -3.57
C PHE A 289 -14.01 -38.47 -3.77
N GLN A 290 -14.79 -38.41 -4.85
CA GLN A 290 -15.80 -39.44 -5.15
C GLN A 290 -15.17 -40.82 -5.34
N VAL A 291 -14.02 -40.91 -6.03
CA VAL A 291 -13.30 -42.17 -6.24
C VAL A 291 -12.75 -42.71 -4.91
N GLU A 292 -12.13 -41.87 -4.08
CA GLU A 292 -11.58 -42.26 -2.77
C GLU A 292 -12.68 -42.67 -1.79
N TYR A 293 -13.80 -41.94 -1.76
CA TYR A 293 -14.96 -42.32 -0.97
C TYR A 293 -15.55 -43.65 -1.44
N ALA A 294 -15.78 -43.82 -2.75
CA ALA A 294 -16.33 -45.05 -3.30
C ALA A 294 -15.43 -46.27 -3.06
N THR A 295 -14.11 -46.11 -3.19
CA THR A 295 -13.15 -47.18 -2.90
C THR A 295 -13.13 -47.54 -1.42
N THR A 296 -13.13 -46.56 -0.52
CA THR A 296 -13.20 -46.79 0.94
C THR A 296 -14.48 -47.53 1.33
N ARG A 297 -15.64 -47.12 0.78
CA ARG A 297 -16.91 -47.81 1.04
C ARG A 297 -16.97 -49.23 0.45
N ARG A 298 -16.34 -49.46 -0.70
CA ARG A 298 -16.19 -50.83 -1.26
C ARG A 298 -15.31 -51.72 -0.37
N GLN A 299 -14.19 -51.18 0.13
CA GLN A 299 -13.32 -51.92 1.06
C GLN A 299 -14.04 -52.24 2.37
N GLN A 300 -14.77 -51.29 2.95
CA GLN A 300 -15.58 -51.54 4.14
C GLN A 300 -16.63 -52.62 3.87
N LYS A 301 -17.30 -52.59 2.72
CA LYS A 301 -18.25 -53.64 2.31
C LYS A 301 -17.58 -55.02 2.20
N ASP A 302 -16.39 -55.09 1.59
CA ASP A 302 -15.68 -56.36 1.44
C ASP A 302 -15.18 -56.92 2.80
N LEU A 303 -14.89 -56.04 3.77
CA LEU A 303 -14.50 -56.41 5.13
C LEU A 303 -15.67 -56.86 6.03
N LEU A 304 -16.91 -56.54 5.68
CA LEU A 304 -18.10 -56.92 6.46
C LEU A 304 -18.46 -58.40 6.30
N LEU A 305 -17.98 -59.09 5.25
CA LEU A 305 -18.35 -60.47 4.98
C LEU A 305 -17.24 -61.43 5.43
N PRO A 306 -17.52 -62.32 6.39
CA PRO A 306 -16.60 -63.39 6.77
C PRO A 306 -16.28 -64.28 5.56
N THR A 307 -15.04 -64.75 5.45
CA THR A 307 -14.61 -65.68 4.40
C THR A 307 -15.31 -67.05 4.46
N SER A 308 -15.85 -67.41 5.64
CA SER A 308 -16.63 -68.61 5.87
C SER A 308 -17.53 -68.39 7.09
N ILE A 309 -18.84 -68.59 6.93
CA ILE A 309 -19.80 -68.53 8.03
C ILE A 309 -19.91 -69.93 8.63
N THR A 310 -19.47 -70.11 9.87
CA THR A 310 -19.64 -71.37 10.59
C THR A 310 -21.06 -71.41 11.18
N LEU A 311 -22.00 -72.00 10.44
CA LEU A 311 -23.40 -72.19 10.84
C LEU A 311 -23.60 -73.30 11.90
N LEU A 312 -22.54 -73.66 12.63
CA LEU A 312 -22.52 -74.81 13.55
C LEU A 312 -22.80 -74.42 15.02
N SER A 313 -23.04 -73.15 15.33
CA SER A 313 -23.49 -72.76 16.67
C SER A 313 -25.00 -73.05 16.80
N GLU A 314 -25.38 -73.81 17.82
CA GLU A 314 -26.79 -74.17 18.11
C GLU A 314 -27.72 -72.95 18.27
N ASP A 315 -27.16 -71.77 18.58
CA ASP A 315 -27.92 -70.55 18.87
C ASP A 315 -28.08 -69.58 17.67
N GLY A 316 -27.47 -69.84 16.51
CA GLY A 316 -27.57 -68.96 15.33
C GLY A 316 -27.05 -67.52 15.54
N SER A 317 -26.40 -67.24 16.67
CA SER A 317 -25.94 -65.91 17.09
C SER A 317 -24.98 -65.25 16.11
N SER A 318 -24.09 -66.03 15.49
CA SER A 318 -23.15 -65.54 14.47
C SER A 318 -23.84 -65.02 13.21
N LEU A 319 -24.98 -65.62 12.83
CA LEU A 319 -25.80 -65.16 11.72
C LEU A 319 -26.57 -63.88 12.10
N HIS A 320 -27.07 -63.80 13.33
CA HIS A 320 -27.74 -62.60 13.82
C HIS A 320 -26.82 -61.38 13.79
N THR A 321 -25.61 -61.49 14.34
CA THR A 321 -24.62 -60.40 14.32
C THR A 321 -24.24 -59.99 12.89
N LEU A 322 -24.09 -60.95 11.98
CA LEU A 322 -23.81 -60.64 10.57
C LEU A 322 -24.98 -59.89 9.91
N LEU A 323 -26.22 -60.30 10.17
CA LEU A 323 -27.41 -59.64 9.63
C LEU A 323 -27.58 -58.22 10.19
N GLU A 324 -27.25 -58.01 11.46
CA GLU A 324 -27.23 -56.69 12.10
C GLU A 324 -26.20 -55.78 11.41
N GLU A 325 -24.96 -56.25 11.22
CA GLU A 325 -23.92 -55.48 10.53
C GLU A 325 -24.30 -55.13 9.08
N ILE A 326 -24.88 -56.07 8.33
CA ILE A 326 -25.32 -55.85 6.95
C ILE A 326 -26.50 -54.87 6.90
N ALA A 327 -27.50 -55.03 7.78
CA ALA A 327 -28.66 -54.15 7.85
C ALA A 327 -28.25 -52.71 8.21
N GLY A 328 -27.35 -52.59 9.18
CA GLY A 328 -26.75 -51.33 9.59
C GLY A 328 -26.01 -50.61 8.47
N PHE A 329 -25.14 -51.32 7.76
CA PHE A 329 -24.41 -50.78 6.61
C PHE A 329 -25.36 -50.30 5.51
N ALA A 330 -26.39 -51.09 5.17
CA ALA A 330 -27.37 -50.73 4.16
C ALA A 330 -28.21 -49.49 4.55
N LEU A 331 -28.55 -49.36 5.84
CA LEU A 331 -29.28 -48.20 6.36
C LEU A 331 -28.43 -46.92 6.26
N VAL A 332 -27.16 -46.99 6.65
CA VAL A 332 -26.20 -45.88 6.54
C VAL A 332 -25.99 -45.49 5.07
N GLU A 333 -25.80 -46.45 4.16
CA GLU A 333 -25.68 -46.18 2.72
C GLU A 333 -26.92 -45.47 2.19
N ARG A 334 -28.12 -45.94 2.55
CA ARG A 334 -29.38 -45.29 2.16
C ARG A 334 -29.48 -43.87 2.71
N ALA A 335 -29.06 -43.64 3.95
CA ALA A 335 -29.06 -42.33 4.58
C ALA A 335 -28.08 -41.36 3.89
N THR A 336 -26.87 -41.82 3.58
CA THR A 336 -25.87 -41.03 2.85
C THR A 336 -26.36 -40.67 1.44
N MET A 337 -26.98 -41.60 0.70
CA MET A 337 -27.55 -41.31 -0.62
C MET A 337 -28.71 -40.32 -0.57
N LYS A 338 -29.56 -40.37 0.46
CA LYS A 338 -30.68 -39.42 0.61
C LYS A 338 -30.18 -37.99 0.82
N ARG A 339 -29.09 -37.82 1.57
CA ARG A 339 -28.51 -36.51 1.89
C ARG A 339 -27.60 -35.98 0.80
N VAL A 340 -26.81 -36.85 0.19
CA VAL A 340 -25.81 -36.49 -0.82
C VAL A 340 -25.93 -37.43 -2.03
N PRO A 341 -26.84 -37.13 -2.97
CA PRO A 341 -27.05 -37.98 -4.16
C PRO A 341 -25.89 -37.88 -5.17
N GLU A 342 -25.06 -36.84 -5.09
CA GLU A 342 -23.96 -36.59 -6.04
C GLU A 342 -22.73 -37.47 -5.77
N LEU A 343 -22.64 -38.10 -4.60
CA LEU A 343 -21.44 -38.83 -4.16
C LEU A 343 -21.27 -40.20 -4.84
N ARG A 344 -22.37 -40.88 -5.20
CA ARG A 344 -22.33 -42.24 -5.74
C ARG A 344 -23.54 -42.54 -6.60
N SER A 345 -23.35 -43.30 -7.68
CA SER A 345 -24.45 -43.70 -8.54
C SER A 345 -25.37 -44.71 -7.84
N PRO A 346 -26.70 -44.68 -8.09
CA PRO A 346 -27.62 -45.64 -7.51
C PRO A 346 -27.36 -47.08 -7.98
N VAL A 347 -26.69 -47.25 -9.12
CA VAL A 347 -26.28 -48.55 -9.68
C VAL A 347 -25.16 -49.17 -8.83
N ASP A 348 -24.20 -48.38 -8.37
CA ASP A 348 -23.10 -48.85 -7.53
C ASP A 348 -23.56 -49.29 -6.14
N VAL A 349 -24.62 -48.68 -5.60
CA VAL A 349 -25.21 -49.08 -4.32
C VAL A 349 -26.15 -50.29 -4.49
N SER A 350 -26.89 -50.34 -5.59
CA SER A 350 -27.69 -51.51 -5.95
C SER A 350 -26.83 -52.76 -6.20
N GLY A 351 -25.65 -52.59 -6.80
CA GLY A 351 -24.64 -53.64 -6.97
C GLY A 351 -24.05 -54.14 -5.65
N SER A 352 -23.95 -53.28 -4.62
CA SER A 352 -23.59 -53.75 -3.27
C SER A 352 -24.71 -54.54 -2.60
N HIS A 353 -25.98 -54.25 -2.90
CA HIS A 353 -27.11 -54.99 -2.33
C HIS A 353 -27.33 -56.33 -3.06
N SER A 354 -27.09 -56.41 -4.37
CA SER A 354 -27.17 -57.66 -5.14
C SER A 354 -26.07 -58.67 -4.76
N PHE A 355 -24.93 -58.20 -4.23
CA PHE A 355 -23.83 -59.02 -3.73
C PHE A 355 -24.24 -59.93 -2.55
N ILE A 356 -25.18 -59.47 -1.71
CA ILE A 356 -25.74 -60.26 -0.60
C ILE A 356 -26.43 -61.53 -1.16
N TYR A 357 -27.04 -61.44 -2.34
CA TYR A 357 -27.76 -62.56 -2.97
C TYR A 357 -26.84 -63.53 -3.71
N GLN A 358 -25.68 -63.10 -4.22
CA GLN A 358 -24.79 -63.93 -5.03
C GLN A 358 -23.90 -64.90 -4.24
N ARG A 359 -23.75 -64.70 -2.93
CA ARG A 359 -22.80 -65.45 -2.08
C ARG A 359 -23.48 -66.36 -1.05
N VAL A 360 -24.81 -66.38 -1.07
CA VAL A 360 -25.69 -67.26 -0.26
C VAL A 360 -26.12 -68.52 -1.04
N ASN A 361 -25.80 -68.58 -2.35
CA ASN A 361 -25.74 -69.83 -3.13
C ASN A 361 -24.32 -70.37 -3.11
#